data_AF-A0A965VLS4-F1
#
_entry.id   AF-A0A965VLS4-F1
#
_cell.length_a   1.000
_cell.length_b   1.000
_cell.length_c   1.000
_cell.angle_alpha   90.00
_cell.angle_beta   90.00
_cell.angle_gamma   90.00
#
_symmetry.space_group_name_H-M   'P 1'
#
loop_
_entity.id
_entity.type
_entity.pdbx_description
1 polymer ?
#
loop_
_entity_poly.entity_id
_entity_poly.type
_entity_poly.pdbx_seq_one_letter_code
_entity_poly.pdbx_strand_id
1 'polypeptide(L)' 'TFKHVLRDVITPVGGASVLDSMATKAAGLVFEKTTLYTLPAKWNPSNCKIVAFVHDAAATKEVYQVIEKSVK' A
#
# COMPACT_ATOMS: atom_id res chain seq x y z
N THR A 1 16.49 13.83 14.19
CA THR A 1 16.39 12.67 13.28
C THR A 1 14.96 12.51 12.82
N PHE A 2 14.72 12.40 11.51
CA PHE A 2 13.36 12.21 10.96
C PHE A 2 12.95 10.73 11.07
N LYS A 3 11.67 10.46 11.37
CA LYS A 3 11.09 9.10 11.46
C LYS A 3 9.88 9.01 10.53
N HIS A 4 9.61 7.82 10.00
CA HIS A 4 8.42 7.52 9.17
C HIS A 4 8.22 8.49 7.98
N VAL A 5 9.31 8.91 7.35
CA VAL A 5 9.25 9.80 6.19
C VAL A 5 8.67 9.02 5.00
N LEU A 6 7.60 9.54 4.38
CA LEU A 6 7.13 9.03 3.10
C LEU A 6 8.21 9.29 2.04
N ARG A 7 8.76 8.23 1.45
CA ARG A 7 9.88 8.34 0.49
C ARG A 7 9.47 8.09 -0.95
N ASP A 8 8.45 7.26 -1.16
CA ASP A 8 7.95 6.84 -2.47
C ASP A 8 6.57 6.18 -2.33
N VAL A 9 5.84 6.07 -3.44
CA VAL A 9 4.54 5.42 -3.54
C VAL A 9 4.63 4.31 -4.58
N ILE A 10 4.46 3.05 -4.15
CA ILE A 10 4.66 1.86 -4.99
C ILE A 10 3.54 1.71 -6.05
N THR A 11 2.33 2.18 -5.73
CA THR A 11 1.17 2.23 -6.64
C THR A 11 1.07 3.61 -7.31
N PRO A 12 0.12 3.85 -8.24
CA PRO A 12 -0.25 5.23 -8.59
C PRO A 12 -0.58 6.03 -7.32
N VAL A 13 -0.40 7.36 -7.38
CA VAL A 13 -0.50 8.24 -6.20
C VAL A 13 -1.89 8.18 -5.55
N GLY A 14 -2.95 7.97 -6.33
CA GLY A 14 -4.32 7.77 -5.83
C GLY A 14 -4.63 6.35 -5.36
N GLY A 15 -3.63 5.47 -5.31
CA GLY A 15 -3.79 4.04 -5.11
C GLY A 15 -3.99 3.28 -6.43
N ALA A 16 -4.05 1.96 -6.32
CA ALA A 16 -4.52 1.09 -7.38
C ALA A 16 -5.79 0.41 -6.88
N SER A 17 -6.82 0.36 -7.72
CA SER A 17 -8.10 -0.17 -7.30
C SER A 17 -8.03 -1.67 -6.98
N VAL A 18 -8.87 -2.07 -6.05
CA VAL A 18 -9.05 -3.47 -5.65
C VAL A 18 -10.31 -4.01 -6.33
N LEU A 19 -10.14 -4.99 -7.23
CA LEU A 19 -11.22 -5.74 -7.88
C LEU A 19 -12.17 -4.88 -8.74
N ASP A 20 -11.62 -4.08 -9.67
CA ASP A 20 -12.42 -3.22 -10.57
C ASP A 20 -13.40 -3.95 -11.48
N SER A 21 -13.20 -5.25 -11.71
CA SER A 21 -14.09 -6.09 -12.52
C SER A 21 -15.31 -6.59 -11.76
N MET A 22 -15.38 -6.43 -10.43
CA MET A 22 -16.49 -6.92 -9.61
C MET A 22 -17.41 -5.78 -9.17
N ALA A 23 -18.66 -5.80 -9.64
CA ALA A 23 -19.66 -4.80 -9.29
C ALA A 23 -20.10 -4.85 -7.81
N THR A 24 -19.93 -5.99 -7.12
CA THR A 24 -20.29 -6.14 -5.71
C THR A 24 -19.22 -6.95 -4.99
N LYS A 25 -18.72 -6.40 -3.88
CA LYS A 25 -17.76 -7.09 -3.02
C LYS A 25 -18.53 -7.87 -1.96
N ALA A 26 -18.27 -9.17 -1.84
CA ALA A 26 -18.87 -10.03 -0.83
C ALA A 26 -17.91 -10.26 0.34
N ALA A 27 -18.46 -10.41 1.55
CA ALA A 27 -17.66 -10.77 2.72
C ALA A 27 -16.99 -12.16 2.51
N GLY A 28 -15.75 -12.30 2.97
CA GLY A 28 -14.98 -13.54 2.85
C GLY A 28 -14.13 -13.66 1.58
N LEU A 29 -14.20 -12.69 0.65
CA LEU A 29 -13.30 -12.65 -0.51
C LEU A 29 -11.88 -12.26 -0.09
N VAL A 30 -10.90 -13.00 -0.60
CA VAL A 30 -9.47 -12.70 -0.42
C VAL A 30 -8.96 -12.05 -1.71
N PHE A 31 -8.30 -10.90 -1.58
CA PHE A 31 -7.61 -10.24 -2.68
C PHE A 31 -6.10 -10.36 -2.48
N GLU A 32 -5.43 -10.92 -3.48
CA GLU A 32 -3.97 -10.99 -3.52
C GLU A 32 -3.44 -10.19 -4.71
N LYS A 33 -2.43 -9.35 -4.45
CA LYS A 33 -1.72 -8.61 -5.49
C LYS A 33 -0.23 -8.62 -5.17
N THR A 34 0.54 -9.13 -6.12
CA THR A 34 2.00 -9.07 -6.08
C THR A 34 2.48 -7.85 -6.85
N THR A 35 3.45 -7.13 -6.31
CA THR A 35 4.11 -6.01 -6.98
C THR A 35 5.61 -6.13 -6.80
N LEU A 36 6.34 -6.03 -7.90
CA LEU A 36 7.80 -5.97 -7.87
C LEU A 36 8.22 -4.51 -7.73
N TYR A 37 9.08 -4.26 -6.75
CA TYR A 37 9.60 -2.93 -6.46
C TYR A 37 11.10 -3.00 -6.20
N THR A 38 11.87 -2.17 -6.89
CA THR A 38 13.32 -2.06 -6.71
C THR A 38 13.60 -0.90 -5.76
N LEU A 39 14.13 -1.20 -4.58
CA LEU A 39 14.52 -0.18 -3.60
C LEU A 39 15.65 0.71 -4.17
N PRO A 40 15.56 2.04 -4.09
CA PRO A 40 16.65 2.92 -4.50
C PRO A 40 17.94 2.62 -3.74
N ALA A 41 19.06 2.49 -4.45
CA ALA A 41 20.36 2.10 -3.89
C ALA A 41 20.86 3.01 -2.75
N LYS A 42 20.43 4.28 -2.73
CA LYS A 42 20.77 5.25 -1.69
C LYS A 42 20.01 5.04 -0.36
N TRP A 43 19.10 4.07 -0.28
CA TRP A 43 18.32 3.80 0.94
C TRP A 43 18.89 2.59 1.67
N ASN A 44 19.03 2.71 2.99
CA ASN A 44 19.40 1.59 3.85
C ASN A 44 18.16 0.71 4.12
N PRO A 45 18.09 -0.53 3.61
CA PRO A 45 16.90 -1.39 3.75
C PRO A 45 16.51 -1.67 5.20
N SER A 46 17.48 -1.75 6.13
CA SER A 46 17.22 -2.00 7.55
C SER A 46 16.46 -0.86 8.24
N ASN A 47 16.40 0.32 7.61
CA ASN A 47 15.67 1.48 8.10
C ASN A 47 14.40 1.76 7.26
N CYS A 48 14.08 0.89 6.29
CA CYS A 48 12.94 1.06 5.41
C CYS A 48 11.79 0.15 5.84
N LYS A 49 10.58 0.68 5.70
CA LYS A 49 9.34 -0.06 5.93
C LYS A 49 8.40 0.16 4.75
N ILE A 50 7.65 -0.87 4.41
CA ILE A 50 6.54 -0.78 3.47
C ILE A 50 5.26 -0.70 4.29
N VAL A 51 4.45 0.32 3.99
CA VAL A 51 3.11 0.48 4.54
C VAL A 51 2.13 0.27 3.39
N ALA A 52 1.27 -0.73 3.52
CA ALA A 52 0.18 -0.97 2.59
C ALA A 52 -1.14 -0.74 3.33
N PHE A 53 -2.07 -0.06 2.67
CA PHE A 53 -3.37 0.25 3.25
C PHE A 53 -4.47 0.17 2.18
N VAL A 54 -5.68 -0.16 2.64
CA VAL A 54 -6.89 -0.14 1.82
C VAL A 54 -7.72 1.04 2.26
N HIS A 55 -8.15 1.87 1.32
CA HIS A 55 -8.93 3.06 1.59
C HIS A 55 -10.15 3.17 0.67
N ASP A 56 -11.13 3.96 1.09
CA ASP A 56 -12.21 4.42 0.22
C ASP A 56 -11.63 5.32 -0.88
N ALA A 57 -11.90 4.99 -2.14
CA ALA A 57 -11.52 5.81 -3.28
C ALA A 57 -12.45 7.02 -3.44
N ALA A 58 -13.63 6.99 -2.81
CA ALA A 58 -14.63 8.05 -2.87
C ALA A 58 -14.42 9.13 -1.79
N ALA A 59 -15.49 9.87 -1.47
CA ALA A 59 -15.41 11.13 -0.75
C ALA A 59 -14.86 11.03 0.68
N THR A 60 -15.06 9.90 1.36
CA THR A 60 -14.69 9.79 2.78
C THR A 60 -13.18 9.67 2.98
N LYS A 61 -12.47 9.08 2.01
CA LYS A 61 -11.04 8.76 2.07
C LYS A 61 -10.66 7.95 3.32
N GLU A 62 -11.63 7.22 3.87
CA GLU A 62 -11.46 6.40 5.05
C GLU A 62 -10.44 5.29 4.80
N VAL A 63 -9.56 5.03 5.77
CA VAL A 63 -8.61 3.92 5.71
C VAL A 63 -9.18 2.75 6.50
N TYR A 64 -9.53 1.68 5.80
CA TYR A 64 -10.18 0.50 6.39
C TYR A 64 -9.19 -0.45 7.07
N GLN A 65 -8.01 -0.60 6.48
CA GLN A 65 -6.99 -1.54 6.96
C GLN A 65 -5.61 -1.03 6.62
N VAL A 66 -4.65 -1.30 7.51
CA VAL A 66 -3.23 -0.98 7.33
C VAL A 66 -2.38 -2.17 7.74
N ILE A 67 -1.30 -2.40 7.01
CA ILE A 67 -0.21 -3.28 7.43
C ILE A 67 1.12 -2.57 7.21
N GLU A 68 2.03 -2.72 8.17
CA GLU A 68 3.40 -2.24 8.10
C GLU A 68 4.35 -3.43 8.21
N LYS A 69 5.36 -3.48 7.33
CA LYS A 69 6.42 -4.49 7.36
C LYS A 69 7.79 -3.88 7.11
N SER A 70 8.78 -4.32 7.88
CA SER A 70 10.19 -4.01 7.60
C SER A 70 10.62 -4.65 6.29
N VAL A 71 11.45 -3.94 5.52
CA VAL A 71 12.03 -4.50 4.28
C VAL A 71 13.06 -5.58 4.59
N LYS A 72 13.81 -5.44 5.68
CA LYS A 72 14.81 -6.39 6.17
C LYS A 72 14.68 -6.60 7.67
#